data_AF-A0A9E0BJH0-F1
#
_entry.id   AF-A0A9E0BJH0-F1
#
_cell.length_a   1.000
_cell.length_b   1.000
_cell.length_c   1.000
_cell.angle_alpha   90.00
_cell.angle_beta   90.00
_cell.angle_gamma   90.00
#
_symmetry.space_group_name_H-M   'P 1'
#
loop_
_entity.id
_entity.type
_entity.pdbx_description
1 polymer ?
#
loop_
_entity_poly.entity_id
_entity_poly.type
_entity_poly.pdbx_seq_one_letter_code
_entity_poly.pdbx_strand_id
1 'polypeptide(L)' 'MIRIALIAAVAAFAASSASASEVRVSLVGKSADQINADIQHAARTVCAKDVVGETMILGAYGRCVRDTVQVTQQKLASL' A
#
# COMPACT_ATOMS: atom_id res chain seq x y z
N MET A 1 -13.18 -51.20 10.22
CA MET A 1 -12.87 -50.20 11.26
C MET A 1 -11.49 -49.63 10.99
N ILE A 2 -11.38 -48.49 10.30
CA ILE A 2 -10.10 -47.80 10.05
C ILE A 2 -10.31 -46.33 10.43
N ARG A 3 -9.68 -45.93 11.54
CA ARG A 3 -9.63 -44.55 12.02
C ARG A 3 -8.48 -43.85 11.29
N ILE A 4 -8.79 -42.98 10.33
CA ILE A 4 -7.77 -42.14 9.71
C ILE A 4 -7.68 -40.85 10.51
N ALA A 5 -6.51 -40.66 11.10
CA ALA A 5 -6.15 -39.54 11.94
C ALA A 5 -6.08 -38.23 11.16
N LEU A 6 -6.43 -37.16 11.87
CA LEU A 6 -6.41 -35.75 11.51
C LEU A 6 -5.05 -35.33 10.92
N ILE A 7 -5.09 -34.57 9.82
CA ILE A 7 -4.00 -33.66 9.45
C ILE A 7 -4.61 -32.26 9.34
N ALA A 8 -4.71 -31.58 10.47
CA ALA A 8 -4.97 -30.14 10.47
C ALA A 8 -3.66 -29.44 10.10
N ALA A 9 -3.46 -29.21 8.80
CA ALA A 9 -2.39 -28.34 8.33
C ALA A 9 -2.74 -26.91 8.76
N VAL A 10 -2.07 -26.43 9.81
CA VAL A 10 -2.16 -25.04 10.26
C VAL A 10 -1.52 -24.17 9.18
N ALA A 11 -2.32 -23.67 8.26
CA ALA A 11 -1.94 -22.60 7.35
C ALA A 11 -1.94 -21.27 8.12
N ALA A 12 -1.10 -21.16 9.15
CA ALA A 12 -0.66 -19.86 9.65
C ALA A 12 0.41 -19.35 8.69
N PHE A 13 0.00 -19.05 7.45
CA PHE A 13 0.81 -18.22 6.58
C PHE A 13 0.90 -16.86 7.24
N ALA A 14 2.07 -16.64 7.84
CA ALA A 14 2.66 -15.37 8.17
C ALA A 14 1.71 -14.19 7.88
N ALA A 15 1.05 -13.69 8.93
CA ALA A 15 0.95 -12.25 9.07
C ALA A 15 2.39 -11.73 9.20
N SER A 16 3.15 -11.79 8.11
CA SER A 16 4.26 -10.90 7.93
C SER A 16 3.56 -9.56 7.99
N SER A 17 3.68 -8.90 9.14
CA SER A 17 3.64 -7.46 9.15
C SER A 17 4.75 -7.08 8.19
N ALA A 18 4.43 -7.03 6.89
CA ALA A 18 5.03 -6.06 6.01
C ALA A 18 4.98 -4.81 6.86
N SER A 19 6.14 -4.34 7.29
CA SER A 19 6.28 -3.04 7.91
C SER A 19 5.81 -2.07 6.83
N ALA A 20 4.49 -1.96 6.69
CA ALA A 20 3.83 -1.16 5.71
C ALA A 20 4.29 0.23 6.09
N SER A 21 5.17 0.78 5.26
CA SER A 21 5.71 2.11 5.49
C SER A 21 4.51 3.05 5.41
N GLU A 22 3.89 3.31 6.55
CA GLU A 22 2.66 4.09 6.64
C GLU A 22 3.04 5.57 6.55
N VAL A 23 2.40 6.28 5.64
CA VAL A 23 2.50 7.74 5.55
C VAL A 23 1.15 8.32 5.90
N ARG A 24 1.11 9.13 6.97
CA ARG A 24 -0.11 9.79 7.43
C ARG A 24 -0.14 11.21 6.90
N VAL A 25 -1.25 11.59 6.26
CA VAL A 25 -1.51 12.94 5.75
C VAL A 25 -2.61 13.56 6.61
N SER A 26 -2.32 14.65 7.30
CA SER A 26 -3.34 15.41 8.02
C SER A 26 -4.16 16.23 7.04
N LEU A 27 -5.50 16.16 7.15
CA LEU A 27 -6.42 16.92 6.28
C LEU A 27 -6.87 18.25 6.91
N VAL A 28 -6.68 18.43 8.22
CA VAL A 28 -7.25 19.55 8.97
C VAL A 28 -6.66 20.87 8.48
N GLY A 29 -7.54 21.80 8.06
CA GLY A 29 -7.16 23.14 7.64
C GLY A 29 -6.45 23.24 6.29
N LYS A 30 -6.39 22.15 5.51
CA LYS A 30 -5.77 22.15 4.18
C LYS A 30 -6.78 22.37 3.06
N SER A 31 -6.34 23.06 2.01
CA SER A 31 -7.10 23.14 0.76
C SER A 31 -7.02 21.82 -0.02
N ALA A 32 -7.92 21.62 -0.98
CA ALA A 32 -7.89 20.45 -1.86
C ALA A 32 -6.56 20.33 -2.61
N ASP A 33 -5.98 21.44 -3.06
CA ASP A 33 -4.69 21.45 -3.75
C ASP A 33 -3.54 21.01 -2.83
N GLN A 34 -3.56 21.47 -1.57
CA GLN A 34 -2.57 21.06 -0.56
C GLN A 34 -2.68 19.57 -0.22
N ILE A 35 -3.91 19.06 -0.08
CA ILE A 35 -4.16 17.64 0.15
C ILE A 35 -3.63 16.81 -1.02
N ASN A 36 -3.91 17.22 -2.26
CA ASN A 36 -3.41 16.54 -3.46
C ASN A 36 -1.87 16.54 -3.53
N ALA A 37 -1.23 17.66 -3.22
CA ALA A 37 0.23 17.76 -3.18
C ALA A 37 0.84 16.81 -2.14
N ASP A 38 0.24 16.75 -0.94
CA ASP A 38 0.68 15.88 0.14
C ASP A 38 0.50 14.39 -0.22
N ILE A 39 -0.62 14.02 -0.85
CA ILE A 39 -0.86 12.63 -1.32
C ILE A 39 0.18 12.24 -2.35
N GLN A 40 0.46 13.13 -3.31
CA GLN A 40 1.49 12.86 -4.31
C GLN A 40 2.87 12.69 -3.67
N HIS A 41 3.21 13.50 -2.67
CA HIS A 41 4.46 13.33 -1.94
C HIS A 41 4.48 12.01 -1.17
N ALA A 42 3.42 11.69 -0.43
CA ALA A 42 3.29 10.45 0.32
C ALA A 42 3.45 9.22 -0.59
N ALA A 43 2.75 9.21 -1.73
CA ALA A 43 2.85 8.15 -2.72
C ALA A 43 4.29 7.97 -3.24
N ARG A 44 4.98 9.06 -3.58
CA ARG A 44 6.40 8.99 -3.98
C ARG A 44 7.28 8.36 -2.90
N THR A 45 7.09 8.75 -1.63
CA THR A 45 7.86 8.21 -0.51
C THR A 45 7.66 6.72 -0.31
N VAL A 46 6.40 6.25 -0.38
CA VAL A 46 6.07 4.83 -0.24
C VAL A 46 6.61 4.05 -1.44
N CYS A 47 6.30 4.51 -2.66
CA CYS A 47 6.69 3.83 -3.89
C CYS A 47 8.19 3.77 -4.09
N ALA A 48 8.96 4.75 -3.61
CA ALA A 48 10.42 4.70 -3.68
C ALA A 48 11.01 3.52 -2.88
N LYS A 49 10.34 3.10 -1.81
CA LYS A 49 10.73 1.94 -1.00
C LYS A 49 10.16 0.63 -1.55
N ASP A 50 8.94 0.69 -2.07
CA ASP A 50 8.19 -0.49 -2.53
C ASP A 50 8.83 -1.16 -3.75
N VAL A 51 9.37 -0.37 -4.67
CA VAL A 51 9.93 -0.87 -5.94
C VAL A 51 11.39 -1.30 -5.85
N VAL A 52 11.98 -1.29 -4.64
CA VAL A 52 13.37 -1.69 -4.44
C VAL A 52 13.53 -3.17 -4.79
N GLY A 53 14.40 -3.46 -5.76
CA GLY A 53 14.64 -4.83 -6.25
C GLY A 53 13.83 -5.21 -7.49
N GLU A 54 12.97 -4.32 -8.00
CA GLU A 54 12.29 -4.56 -9.28
C GLU A 54 13.22 -4.43 -10.49
N THR A 55 13.08 -5.36 -11.45
CA THR A 55 13.85 -5.37 -12.71
C THR A 55 13.61 -4.12 -13.56
N MET A 56 12.41 -3.55 -13.49
CA MET A 56 11.97 -2.38 -14.28
C MET A 56 11.62 -1.21 -13.37
N ILE A 57 12.53 -0.86 -12.46
CA ILE A 57 12.30 0.06 -11.34
C ILE A 57 11.64 1.40 -11.72
N LEU A 58 12.02 2.01 -12.85
CA LEU A 58 11.43 3.28 -13.30
C LEU A 58 9.97 3.13 -13.72
N GLY A 59 9.65 2.04 -14.42
CA GLY A 59 8.28 1.74 -14.83
C GLY A 59 7.41 1.33 -13.64
N ALA A 60 7.97 0.56 -12.72
CA ALA A 60 7.35 0.15 -11.47
C ALA A 60 7.00 1.37 -10.61
N TYR A 61 7.97 2.26 -10.40
CA TYR A 61 7.79 3.49 -9.63
C TYR A 61 6.68 4.36 -10.22
N GLY A 62 6.71 4.58 -11.54
CA GLY A 62 5.69 5.37 -12.23
C GLY A 62 4.28 4.79 -12.12
N ARG A 63 4.13 3.46 -12.17
CA ARG A 63 2.83 2.78 -11.95
C ARG A 63 2.39 2.91 -10.50
N CYS A 64 3.24 2.56 -9.55
CA CYS A 64 2.94 2.63 -8.12
C CYS A 64 2.44 4.02 -7.71
N VAL A 65 3.14 5.09 -8.12
CA VAL A 65 2.74 6.46 -7.74
C VAL A 65 1.37 6.82 -8.32
N ARG A 66 1.11 6.52 -9.60
CA ARG A 66 -0.19 6.82 -10.23
C ARG A 66 -1.33 6.06 -9.57
N ASP A 67 -1.15 4.76 -9.39
CA ASP A 67 -2.19 3.88 -8.84
C ASP A 67 -2.50 4.25 -7.38
N THR A 68 -1.46 4.52 -6.58
CA THR A 68 -1.59 4.95 -5.18
C THR A 68 -2.34 6.28 -5.06
N VAL A 69 -1.99 7.27 -5.89
CA VAL A 69 -2.65 8.58 -5.89
C VAL A 69 -4.12 8.42 -6.30
N GLN A 70 -4.40 7.69 -7.38
CA GLN A 70 -5.75 7.48 -7.89
C GLN A 70 -6.65 6.80 -6.85
N VAL A 71 -6.19 5.70 -6.25
CA VAL A 71 -6.95 4.98 -5.21
C VAL A 71 -7.20 5.87 -3.99
N THR A 72 -6.22 6.68 -3.59
CA THR A 72 -6.36 7.59 -2.45
C THR A 72 -7.38 8.69 -2.74
N GLN A 73 -7.35 9.28 -3.94
CA GLN A 73 -8.33 10.28 -4.37
C GLN A 73 -9.75 9.70 -4.43
N GLN A 74 -9.92 8.48 -4.94
CA GLN A 74 -11.21 7.79 -4.95
C GLN A 74 -11.74 7.58 -3.53
N LYS A 75 -10.88 7.19 -2.59
CA LYS A 75 -11.26 7.06 -1.17
C LYS A 75 -11.67 8.39 -0.57
N LEU A 76 -10.94 9.47 -0.84
CA LEU A 76 -11.28 10.81 -0.36
C LEU A 76 -12.61 11.30 -0.91
N ALA A 77 -12.94 10.99 -2.17
CA ALA A 77 -14.23 11.33 -2.77
C ALA A 77 -15.41 10.54 -2.17
N SER A 78 -15.15 9.47 -1.42
CA SER A 78 -16.15 8.65 -0.76
C SER A 78 -16.32 8.94 0.74
N LEU A 79 -15.56 9.90 1.28
CA LEU A 79 -15.69 10.40 2.67
C LEU A 79 -16.77 11.47 2.75
#